data_AF-A0A535R347-F1
#
_entry.id   AF-A0A535R347-F1
#
_cell.length_a   1.000
_cell.length_b   1.000
_cell.length_c   1.000
_cell.angle_alpha   90.00
_cell.angle_beta   90.00
_cell.angle_gamma   90.00
#
_symmetry.space_group_name_H-M   'P 1'
#
loop_
_entity.id
_entity.type
_entity.pdbx_description
1 polymer ?
#
loop_
_entity_poly.entity_id
_entity_poly.type
_entity_poly.pdbx_seq_one_letter_code
_entity_poly.pdbx_strand_id
1 'polypeptide(L)'
;MAYSTRRALRNLAAGMALGAVAFAVVDAVRPRPGRARIIDWEEIRDAALRRLDPADAIDARRRRTLETRYRKLAADLEQPLLEFVGGMQGSFPPFQALDRFGWVDLNVGIMRDALDPIVQLEERLPNSRFLEFGRGLLDSYIGLILGFLSKRVLGQYDPQLL
;
A
#
# COMPACT_ATOMS: atom_id res chain seq x y z
N MET A 1 -29.28 54.16 8.51
CA MET A 1 -28.35 53.83 7.40
C MET A 1 -27.26 52.80 7.76
N ALA A 2 -26.71 52.76 8.97
CA ALA A 2 -25.61 51.83 9.33
C ALA A 2 -25.96 50.31 9.31
N TYR A 3 -27.24 49.95 9.37
CA TYR A 3 -27.68 48.55 9.42
C TYR A 3 -27.69 47.87 8.04
N SER A 4 -27.91 48.62 6.95
CA SER A 4 -27.88 48.07 5.58
C SER A 4 -26.45 47.81 5.10
N THR A 5 -25.49 48.66 5.49
CA THR A 5 -24.08 48.55 5.13
C THR A 5 -23.42 47.30 5.71
N ARG A 6 -23.73 46.94 6.97
CA ARG A 6 -23.21 45.70 7.59
C ARG A 6 -23.78 44.44 6.93
N ARG A 7 -25.05 44.47 6.52
CA ARG A 7 -25.68 43.34 5.79
C ARG A 7 -25.12 43.19 4.38
N ALA A 8 -24.89 44.30 3.68
CA ALA A 8 -24.25 44.31 2.36
C ALA A 8 -22.80 43.78 2.41
N LEU A 9 -22.00 44.25 3.39
CA LEU A 9 -20.63 43.76 3.64
C LEU A 9 -20.61 42.25 3.94
N ARG A 10 -21.53 41.76 4.77
CA ARG A 10 -21.64 40.34 5.10
C ARG A 10 -22.03 39.48 3.88
N ASN A 11 -22.94 39.97 3.06
CA ASN A 11 -23.34 39.27 1.83
C ASN A 11 -22.21 39.25 0.79
N LEU A 12 -21.44 40.33 0.67
CA LEU A 12 -20.24 40.39 -0.18
C LEU A 12 -19.16 39.42 0.32
N ALA A 13 -18.89 39.40 1.63
CA ALA A 13 -17.95 38.47 2.23
C ALA A 13 -18.36 37.00 2.01
N ALA A 14 -19.65 36.69 2.18
CA ALA A 14 -20.18 35.36 1.90
C ALA A 14 -20.06 34.99 0.42
N GLY A 15 -20.35 35.91 -0.50
CA GLY A 15 -20.19 35.71 -1.94
C GLY A 15 -18.74 35.49 -2.35
N MET A 16 -17.80 36.25 -1.80
CA MET A 16 -16.36 36.04 -2.03
C MET A 16 -15.87 34.71 -1.48
N ALA A 17 -16.33 34.29 -0.30
CA ALA A 17 -16.00 33.00 0.28
C ALA A 17 -16.52 31.83 -0.58
N LEU A 18 -17.79 31.90 -1.02
CA LEU A 18 -18.36 30.92 -1.93
C LEU A 18 -17.62 30.87 -3.28
N GLY A 19 -17.26 32.03 -3.83
CA GLY A 19 -16.46 32.13 -5.06
C GLY A 19 -15.07 31.52 -4.91
N ALA A 20 -14.39 31.75 -3.78
CA ALA A 20 -13.09 31.17 -3.48
C ALA A 20 -13.16 29.64 -3.34
N VAL A 21 -14.19 29.12 -2.66
CA VAL A 21 -14.43 27.67 -2.56
C VAL A 21 -14.70 27.06 -3.93
N ALA A 22 -15.58 27.66 -4.73
CA ALA A 22 -15.89 27.20 -6.08
C ALA A 22 -14.64 27.20 -6.97
N PHE A 23 -13.83 28.26 -6.92
CA PHE A 23 -12.56 28.32 -7.64
C PHE A 23 -11.61 27.21 -7.21
N ALA A 24 -11.45 26.98 -5.91
CA ALA A 24 -10.58 25.92 -5.39
C ALA A 24 -11.03 24.52 -5.86
N VAL A 25 -12.34 24.24 -5.85
CA VAL A 25 -12.89 22.97 -6.37
C VAL A 25 -12.60 22.81 -7.85
N VAL A 26 -12.87 23.84 -8.66
CA VAL A 26 -12.61 23.81 -10.10
C VAL A 26 -11.12 23.62 -10.36
N ASP A 27 -10.25 24.35 -9.65
CA ASP A 27 -8.81 24.24 -9.82
C ASP A 27 -8.24 22.88 -9.38
N ALA A 28 -8.86 22.24 -8.38
CA ALA A 28 -8.45 20.92 -7.92
C ALA A 28 -8.68 19.82 -8.97
N VAL A 29 -9.76 19.91 -9.74
CA VAL A 29 -10.11 18.93 -10.79
C VAL A 29 -9.56 19.29 -12.18
N ARG A 30 -8.98 20.49 -12.34
CA ARG A 30 -8.40 20.90 -13.62
C ARG A 30 -7.29 19.94 -14.06
N PRO A 31 -7.32 19.46 -15.32
CA PRO A 31 -6.24 18.67 -15.89
C PRO A 31 -4.90 19.40 -15.81
N ARG A 32 -3.86 18.70 -15.35
CA ARG A 32 -2.48 19.19 -15.29
C ARG A 32 -1.60 18.40 -16.25
N PRO A 33 -0.49 18.99 -16.74
CA PRO A 33 0.49 18.25 -17.52
C PRO A 33 1.04 17.06 -16.73
N GLY A 34 1.28 15.95 -17.41
CA GLY A 34 1.80 14.71 -16.83
C GLY A 34 0.77 13.58 -16.82
N ARG A 35 1.26 12.35 -16.63
CA ARG A 35 0.41 11.17 -16.48
C ARG A 35 -0.22 11.17 -15.10
N ALA A 36 -1.50 10.80 -15.04
CA ALA A 36 -2.08 10.39 -13.77
C ALA A 36 -1.27 9.21 -13.21
N ARG A 37 -1.07 9.21 -11.90
CA ARG A 37 -0.63 8.03 -11.14
C ARG A 37 -1.62 7.91 -10.00
N ILE A 38 -2.29 6.77 -9.89
CA ILE A 38 -3.31 6.45 -8.90
C ILE A 38 -2.66 5.80 -7.69
N ILE A 39 -1.61 5.00 -7.91
CA ILE A 39 -0.88 4.28 -6.85
C ILE A 39 0.61 4.59 -6.95
N ASP A 40 1.22 4.99 -5.83
CA ASP A 40 2.68 5.09 -5.72
C ASP A 40 3.22 3.98 -4.80
N TRP A 41 3.74 2.92 -5.41
CA TRP A 41 4.23 1.74 -4.70
C TRP A 41 5.43 2.05 -3.79
N GLU A 42 6.27 3.03 -4.15
CA GLU A 42 7.40 3.43 -3.30
C GLU A 42 6.90 4.21 -2.07
N GLU A 43 5.90 5.09 -2.23
CA GLU A 43 5.30 5.77 -1.07
C GLU A 43 4.59 4.79 -0.14
N ILE A 44 3.87 3.80 -0.69
CA ILE A 44 3.25 2.72 0.11
C ILE A 44 4.32 1.96 0.90
N ARG A 45 5.39 1.55 0.22
CA ARG A 45 6.53 0.84 0.82
C ARG A 45 7.11 1.67 1.96
N ASP A 46 7.49 2.91 1.70
CA ASP A 46 8.10 3.79 2.69
C ASP A 46 7.16 4.07 3.86
N ALA A 47 5.86 4.29 3.60
CA ALA A 47 4.85 4.48 4.64
C ALA A 47 4.70 3.25 5.55
N ALA A 48 4.83 2.04 5.01
CA ALA A 48 4.83 0.80 5.78
C ALA A 48 6.13 0.64 6.58
N LEU A 49 7.30 0.83 5.95
CA LEU A 49 8.60 0.65 6.59
C LEU A 49 8.85 1.64 7.73
N ARG A 50 8.38 2.89 7.61
CA ARG A 50 8.45 3.91 8.68
C ARG A 50 7.78 3.49 9.99
N ARG A 51 6.95 2.44 9.98
CA ARG A 51 6.23 1.93 11.16
C ARG A 51 6.93 0.76 11.85
N LEU A 52 8.00 0.24 11.26
CA LEU A 52 8.75 -0.91 11.79
C LEU A 52 9.86 -0.45 12.71
N ASP A 53 10.20 -1.29 13.70
CA ASP A 53 11.35 -1.04 14.54
C ASP A 53 12.61 -1.63 13.86
N PRO A 54 13.76 -0.95 13.83
CA PRO A 54 15.01 -1.56 13.38
C PRO A 54 15.33 -2.92 14.03
N ALA A 55 14.87 -3.15 15.27
CA ALA A 55 14.99 -4.43 15.97
C ALA A 55 14.16 -5.56 15.34
N ASP A 56 13.19 -5.24 14.48
CA ASP A 56 12.40 -6.22 13.73
C ASP A 56 13.21 -6.88 12.59
N ALA A 57 14.39 -6.34 12.25
CA ALA A 57 15.26 -6.90 11.22
C ALA A 57 16.02 -8.12 11.74
N ILE A 58 16.18 -9.14 10.89
CA ILE A 58 17.03 -10.29 11.21
C ILE A 58 18.39 -10.15 10.51
N ASP A 59 19.46 -10.47 11.24
CA ASP A 59 20.80 -10.48 10.67
C ASP A 59 21.00 -11.66 9.70
N ALA A 60 21.99 -11.54 8.82
CA ALA A 60 22.25 -12.51 7.77
C ALA A 60 22.60 -13.92 8.31
N ARG A 61 23.28 -14.01 9.46
CA ARG A 61 23.65 -15.31 10.06
C ARG A 61 22.41 -15.98 10.63
N ARG A 62 21.57 -15.24 11.35
CA ARG A 62 20.30 -15.74 11.87
C ARG A 62 19.37 -16.18 10.74
N ARG A 63 19.24 -15.37 9.68
CA ARG A 63 18.46 -15.72 8.48
C ARG A 63 18.88 -17.06 7.89
N ARG A 64 20.17 -17.25 7.59
CA ARG A 64 20.71 -18.52 7.04
C ARG A 64 20.45 -19.72 7.96
N THR A 65 20.57 -19.52 9.27
CA THR A 65 20.28 -20.56 10.27
C THR A 65 18.81 -20.98 10.22
N LEU A 66 17.89 -20.01 10.18
CA LEU A 66 16.45 -20.26 10.08
C LEU A 66 16.12 -20.95 8.75
N GLU A 67 16.64 -20.46 7.63
CA GLU A 67 16.41 -21.07 6.32
C GLU A 67 16.87 -22.52 6.26
N THR A 68 18.07 -22.82 6.76
CA THR A 68 18.59 -24.20 6.79
C THR A 68 17.69 -25.09 7.63
N ARG A 69 17.28 -24.61 8.81
CA ARG A 69 16.42 -25.36 9.72
C ARG A 69 15.06 -25.64 9.09
N TYR A 70 14.35 -24.60 8.64
CA TYR A 70 13.00 -24.76 8.11
C TYR A 70 12.97 -25.47 6.77
N ARG A 71 13.99 -25.34 5.93
CA ARG A 71 14.12 -26.15 4.70
C ARG A 71 14.20 -27.64 5.02
N LYS A 72 14.95 -28.01 6.05
CA LYS A 72 15.01 -29.40 6.51
C LYS A 72 13.62 -29.88 6.99
N LEU A 73 12.95 -29.10 7.83
CA LEU A 73 11.60 -29.44 8.29
C LEU A 73 10.61 -29.58 7.14
N ALA A 74 10.66 -28.67 6.17
CA ALA A 74 9.77 -28.72 5.00
C ALA A 74 10.02 -30.01 4.18
N ALA A 75 11.29 -30.36 3.92
CA ALA A 75 11.63 -31.59 3.22
C ALA A 75 11.18 -32.85 3.98
N ASP A 76 11.30 -32.85 5.31
CA ASP A 76 10.86 -33.96 6.15
C ASP A 76 9.31 -34.12 6.16
N LEU A 77 8.56 -33.03 5.95
CA LEU A 77 7.09 -33.00 5.95
C LEU A 77 6.45 -33.16 4.57
N GLU A 78 7.19 -32.86 3.50
CA GLU A 78 6.68 -32.82 2.13
C GLU A 78 6.06 -34.17 1.72
N GLN A 79 6.81 -35.27 1.81
CA GLN A 79 6.33 -36.59 1.39
C GLN A 79 5.11 -37.07 2.21
N PRO A 80 5.12 -37.04 3.56
CA PRO A 80 3.95 -37.43 4.35
C PRO A 80 2.68 -36.64 4.01
N LEU A 81 2.80 -35.34 3.77
CA LEU A 81 1.65 -34.50 3.40
C LEU A 81 1.14 -34.83 2.00
N LEU A 82 2.03 -35.06 1.04
CA LEU A 82 1.67 -35.46 -0.32
C LEU A 82 0.95 -36.82 -0.32
N GLU A 83 1.46 -37.80 0.42
CA GLU A 83 0.80 -39.11 0.57
C GLU A 83 -0.60 -38.95 1.18
N PHE A 84 -0.73 -38.14 2.22
CA PHE A 84 -2.01 -37.92 2.90
C PHE A 84 -3.08 -37.31 1.99
N VAL A 85 -2.72 -36.36 1.12
CA VAL A 85 -3.67 -35.70 0.20
C VAL A 85 -3.92 -36.47 -1.10
N GLY A 86 -3.34 -37.66 -1.26
CA GLY A 86 -3.51 -38.50 -2.45
C GLY A 86 -2.57 -38.17 -3.62
N GLY A 87 -1.47 -37.47 -3.33
CA GLY A 87 -0.45 -37.05 -4.29
C GLY A 87 -0.76 -35.69 -4.93
N MET A 88 0.29 -34.95 -5.25
CA MET A 88 0.24 -33.71 -6.03
C MET A 88 1.41 -33.71 -7.01
N GLN A 89 1.19 -33.20 -8.22
CA GLN A 89 2.29 -32.93 -9.15
C GLN A 89 2.79 -31.50 -8.92
N GLY A 90 4.06 -31.37 -8.53
CA GLY A 90 4.71 -30.09 -8.30
C GLY A 90 5.78 -30.20 -7.21
N SER A 91 6.67 -29.20 -7.16
CA SER A 91 7.63 -29.03 -6.05
C SER A 91 7.23 -27.81 -5.24
N PHE A 92 7.37 -27.88 -3.92
CA PHE A 92 7.18 -26.69 -3.09
C PHE A 92 8.29 -25.65 -3.36
N PRO A 93 7.98 -24.35 -3.33
CA PRO A 93 9.00 -23.32 -3.46
C PRO A 93 10.02 -23.42 -2.31
N PRO A 94 11.28 -23.01 -2.54
CA PRO A 94 12.29 -23.05 -1.50
C PRO A 94 11.90 -22.13 -0.33
N PHE A 95 12.09 -22.61 0.89
CA PHE A 95 11.85 -21.81 2.09
C PHE A 95 12.80 -20.60 2.14
N GLN A 96 12.22 -19.43 2.40
CA GLN A 96 12.92 -18.17 2.65
C GLN A 96 12.52 -17.62 4.02
N ALA A 97 13.51 -17.26 4.83
CA ALA A 97 13.24 -16.60 6.11
C ALA A 97 13.11 -15.09 5.89
N LEU A 98 11.88 -14.59 6.02
CA LEU A 98 11.58 -13.17 5.93
C LEU A 98 11.46 -12.54 7.31
N ASP A 99 12.04 -11.36 7.47
CA ASP A 99 11.72 -10.46 8.58
C ASP A 99 10.58 -9.52 8.18
N ARG A 100 10.23 -8.59 9.08
CA ARG A 100 9.12 -7.66 8.87
C ARG A 100 9.35 -6.74 7.67
N PHE A 101 10.61 -6.36 7.41
CA PHE A 101 11.00 -5.52 6.28
C PHE A 101 10.87 -6.30 4.97
N GLY A 102 11.48 -7.50 4.91
CA GLY A 102 11.41 -8.37 3.73
C GLY A 102 9.98 -8.82 3.41
N TRP A 103 9.12 -9.00 4.43
CA TRP A 103 7.71 -9.28 4.22
C TRP A 103 6.99 -8.11 3.54
N VAL A 104 7.23 -6.86 3.98
CA VAL A 104 6.64 -5.68 3.34
C VAL A 104 7.10 -5.57 1.89
N ASP A 105 8.40 -5.68 1.64
CA ASP A 105 8.98 -5.56 0.30
C ASP A 105 8.41 -6.61 -0.66
N LEU A 106 8.31 -7.87 -0.21
CA LEU A 106 7.73 -8.95 -1.00
C LEU A 106 6.26 -8.68 -1.34
N ASN A 107 5.45 -8.29 -0.35
CA ASN A 107 4.01 -8.10 -0.55
C ASN A 107 3.69 -6.86 -1.38
N VAL A 108 4.47 -5.78 -1.25
CA VAL A 108 4.37 -4.63 -2.16
C VAL A 108 4.63 -5.05 -3.61
N GLY A 109 5.67 -5.86 -3.84
CA GLY A 109 5.96 -6.41 -5.17
C GLY A 109 4.80 -7.24 -5.73
N ILE A 110 4.27 -8.17 -4.93
CA ILE A 110 3.12 -9.02 -5.32
C ILE A 110 1.90 -8.16 -5.68
N MET A 111 1.56 -7.17 -4.86
CA MET A 111 0.41 -6.30 -5.13
C MET A 111 0.61 -5.45 -6.36
N ARG A 112 1.83 -4.93 -6.58
CA ARG A 112 2.16 -4.21 -7.81
C ARG A 112 1.93 -5.06 -9.04
N ASP A 113 2.45 -6.28 -9.03
CA ASP A 113 2.34 -7.18 -10.17
C ASP A 113 0.88 -7.63 -10.39
N ALA A 114 0.11 -7.83 -9.31
CA ALA A 114 -1.31 -8.19 -9.38
C ALA A 114 -2.20 -7.03 -9.86
N LEU A 115 -1.84 -5.79 -9.54
CA LEU A 115 -2.60 -4.59 -9.92
C LEU A 115 -2.06 -3.90 -11.18
N ASP A 116 -1.06 -4.47 -11.85
CA ASP A 116 -0.53 -3.97 -13.12
C ASP A 116 -1.63 -3.64 -14.18
N PRO A 117 -2.70 -4.46 -14.34
CA PRO A 117 -3.78 -4.13 -15.27
C PRO A 117 -4.54 -2.84 -14.91
N ILE A 118 -4.62 -2.49 -13.61
CA ILE A 118 -5.25 -1.26 -13.15
C ILE A 118 -4.31 -0.07 -13.36
N VAL A 119 -3.00 -0.26 -13.20
CA VAL A 119 -2.00 0.76 -13.52
C VAL A 119 -2.06 1.18 -14.99
N GLN A 120 -2.38 0.25 -15.90
CA GLN A 120 -2.58 0.59 -17.32
C GLN A 120 -3.78 1.54 -17.56
N LEU A 121 -4.75 1.61 -16.64
CA LEU A 121 -5.85 2.56 -16.72
C LEU A 121 -5.41 4.00 -16.40
N GLU A 122 -4.31 4.17 -15.66
CA GLU A 122 -3.72 5.47 -15.34
C GLU A 122 -3.34 6.26 -16.60
N GLU A 123 -2.94 5.56 -17.67
CA GLU A 123 -2.58 6.17 -18.94
C GLU A 123 -3.75 6.91 -19.61
N ARG A 124 -4.98 6.59 -19.24
CA ARG A 124 -6.20 7.17 -19.80
C ARG A 124 -6.77 8.31 -18.96
N LEU A 125 -6.22 8.57 -17.78
CA LEU A 125 -6.72 9.59 -16.86
C LEU A 125 -5.87 10.87 -16.92
N PRO A 126 -6.50 12.05 -16.93
CA PRO A 126 -5.77 13.30 -16.79
C PRO A 126 -5.27 13.45 -15.35
N ASN A 127 -4.03 13.92 -15.19
CA ASN A 127 -3.52 14.28 -13.87
C ASN A 127 -4.29 15.48 -13.30
N SER A 128 -4.51 15.53 -11.98
CA SER A 128 -5.16 16.66 -11.30
C SER A 128 -4.72 16.71 -9.83
N ARG A 129 -4.85 17.87 -9.17
CA ARG A 129 -4.50 17.99 -7.74
C ARG A 129 -5.38 17.12 -6.86
N PHE A 130 -6.65 16.98 -7.23
CA PHE A 130 -7.58 16.10 -6.55
C PHE A 130 -7.09 14.65 -6.59
N LEU A 131 -6.62 14.19 -7.75
CA LEU A 131 -6.10 12.84 -7.90
C LEU A 131 -4.77 12.64 -7.15
N GLU A 132 -3.86 13.60 -7.18
CA GLU A 132 -2.60 13.56 -6.42
C GLU A 132 -2.85 13.47 -4.91
N PHE A 133 -3.80 14.25 -4.39
CA PHE A 133 -4.20 14.21 -2.99
C PHE A 133 -4.86 12.87 -2.62
N GLY A 134 -5.80 12.40 -3.46
CA GLY A 134 -6.47 11.11 -3.29
C GLY A 134 -5.48 9.95 -3.27
N ARG A 135 -4.51 9.95 -4.20
CA ARG A 135 -3.39 9.00 -4.22
C ARG A 135 -2.63 9.04 -2.89
N GLY A 136 -2.18 10.21 -2.44
CA GLY A 136 -1.38 10.30 -1.21
C GLY A 136 -2.10 9.74 0.02
N LEU A 137 -3.42 9.94 0.12
CA LEU A 137 -4.24 9.33 1.17
C LEU A 137 -4.33 7.81 1.02
N LEU A 138 -4.57 7.32 -0.20
CA LEU A 138 -4.66 5.89 -0.49
C LEU A 138 -3.33 5.19 -0.20
N ASP A 139 -2.22 5.71 -0.72
CA ASP A 139 -0.88 5.16 -0.53
C ASP A 139 -0.53 5.09 0.97
N SER A 140 -0.81 6.16 1.72
CA SER A 140 -0.60 6.22 3.16
C SER A 140 -1.45 5.19 3.93
N TYR A 141 -2.70 5.00 3.50
CA TYR A 141 -3.61 4.05 4.11
C TYR A 141 -3.19 2.60 3.85
N ILE A 142 -2.81 2.26 2.61
CA ILE A 142 -2.28 0.94 2.27
C ILE A 142 -0.99 0.68 3.05
N GLY A 143 -0.07 1.65 3.08
CA GLY A 143 1.16 1.53 3.86
C GLY A 143 0.90 1.33 5.36
N LEU A 144 -0.13 1.99 5.92
CA LEU A 144 -0.55 1.78 7.30
C LEU A 144 -1.03 0.34 7.54
N ILE A 145 -1.86 -0.20 6.64
CA ILE A 145 -2.35 -1.58 6.73
C ILE A 145 -1.17 -2.56 6.63
N LEU A 146 -0.28 -2.38 5.65
CA LEU A 146 0.88 -3.26 5.48
C LEU A 146 1.81 -3.25 6.68
N GLY A 147 2.13 -2.07 7.22
CA GLY A 147 2.96 -1.96 8.43
C GLY A 147 2.30 -2.57 9.67
N PHE A 148 0.97 -2.58 9.72
CA PHE A 148 0.22 -3.27 10.78
C PHE A 148 0.21 -4.80 10.59
N LEU A 149 -0.03 -5.27 9.37
CA LEU A 149 -0.10 -6.69 9.03
C LEU A 149 1.26 -7.36 9.18
N SER A 150 2.34 -6.69 8.76
CA SER A 150 3.69 -7.25 8.83
C SER A 150 4.04 -7.71 10.24
N LYS A 151 3.57 -6.99 11.29
CA LYS A 151 3.82 -7.32 12.70
C LYS A 151 2.99 -8.51 13.22
N ARG A 152 1.90 -8.86 12.54
CA ARG A 152 0.95 -9.90 12.99
C ARG A 152 1.07 -11.20 12.21
N VAL A 153 1.43 -11.13 10.94
CA VAL A 153 1.57 -12.29 10.06
C VAL A 153 2.79 -13.12 10.50
N LEU A 154 2.59 -14.42 10.71
CA LEU A 154 3.60 -15.41 11.07
C LEU A 154 4.06 -16.24 9.87
N GLY A 155 3.28 -16.30 8.78
CA GLY A 155 3.61 -17.09 7.60
C GLY A 155 2.97 -16.63 6.28
N GLN A 156 3.27 -17.38 5.21
CA GLN A 156 2.87 -17.08 3.83
C GLN A 156 1.35 -17.04 3.61
N TYR A 157 0.57 -17.81 4.38
CA TYR A 157 -0.87 -17.98 4.16
C TYR A 157 -1.76 -17.15 5.10
N ASP A 158 -1.19 -16.46 6.08
CA ASP A 158 -1.98 -15.71 7.06
C ASP A 158 -2.79 -14.54 6.47
N PRO A 159 -2.35 -13.81 5.43
CA PRO A 159 -3.14 -12.71 4.88
C PRO A 159 -4.43 -13.15 4.19
N GLN A 160 -4.54 -14.43 3.77
CA GLN A 160 -5.74 -14.99 3.14
C GLN A 160 -6.76 -15.51 4.16
N LEU A 161 -6.38 -15.55 5.44
CA LEU A 161 -7.17 -16.13 6.55
C LEU A 161 -7.76 -15.06 7.49
N LEU A 162 -7.53 -13.78 7.22
CA LEU A 162 -8.19 -12.63 7.86
C LEU A 162 -9.26 -12.06 6.93
#